data_AF-A0A655A2B1-F1
#
_entry.id   AF-A0A655A2B1-F1
#
_cell.length_a   1.000
_cell.length_b   1.000
_cell.length_c   1.000
_cell.angle_alpha   90.00
_cell.angle_beta   90.00
_cell.angle_gamma   90.00
#
_symmetry.space_group_name_H-M   'P 1'
#
loop_
_entity.id
_entity.type
_entity.pdbx_description
1 polymer ?
#
loop_
_entity_poly.entity_id
_entity_poly.type
_entity_poly.pdbx_seq_one_letter_code
_entity_poly.pdbx_strand_id
1 'polypeptide(L)'
;MGNSGVTNTGVANSGNINTGFGNSGFINTGFGNALSVNTGFGNSGQANTGIGNAGDFNTGNFNGGIINTGSFNSGAFNSGSFNGGDANSGFLNSGLTNTGFANSGNINTGGFNAGNLNTGFGNTTDGLGENSGFGNAGSGNSGFNNSGRGNSGAQNVGNLQISGFANSGQSVTGYNNSVSVTSGFGNKGTGLFSGFMSGFGNTGFLQSGFGNLEANPDNNSATSGFGNSGKQDSGGFNSIDFVSGFFHR
;
A
#
# COMPACT_ATOMS: atom_id res chain seq x y z
N MET A 1 -5.51 -1.55 59.12
CA MET A 1 -5.17 -1.94 57.74
C MET A 1 -3.81 -2.59 57.80
N GLY A 2 -3.67 -3.86 57.40
CA GLY A 2 -2.42 -4.61 57.51
C GLY A 2 -2.23 -5.53 56.31
N ASN A 3 -1.01 -6.03 56.13
CA ASN A 3 -0.71 -7.00 55.08
C ASN A 3 -1.03 -8.42 55.56
N SER A 4 -1.43 -9.30 54.64
CA SER A 4 -1.63 -10.73 54.88
C SER A 4 -0.69 -11.55 54.01
N GLY A 5 -0.05 -12.58 54.59
CA GLY A 5 0.98 -13.38 53.94
C GLY A 5 2.41 -12.92 54.26
N VAL A 6 3.40 -13.25 53.42
CA VAL A 6 4.82 -13.22 53.78
C VAL A 6 5.59 -12.11 53.04
N THR A 7 6.43 -11.36 53.76
CA THR A 7 7.38 -10.37 53.19
C THR A 7 6.71 -9.28 52.33
N ASN A 8 5.50 -8.86 52.71
CA ASN A 8 4.82 -7.75 52.05
C ASN A 8 5.22 -6.40 52.67
N THR A 9 5.55 -5.41 51.84
CA THR A 9 5.88 -4.04 52.23
C THR A 9 4.77 -3.07 51.79
N GLY A 10 4.30 -2.20 52.67
CA GLY A 10 3.23 -1.23 52.38
C GLY A 10 1.90 -1.59 53.06
N VAL A 11 0.76 -1.34 52.42
CA VAL A 11 -0.57 -1.39 53.07
C VAL A 11 -1.56 -2.28 52.30
N ALA A 12 -2.30 -3.10 53.04
CA ALA A 12 -3.40 -3.92 52.53
C ALA A 12 -3.00 -4.89 51.40
N ASN A 13 -1.75 -5.36 51.39
CA ASN A 13 -1.32 -6.37 50.44
C ASN A 13 -1.69 -7.78 50.94
N SER A 14 -2.03 -8.70 50.02
CA SER A 14 -2.31 -10.10 50.28
C SER A 14 -1.41 -11.00 49.42
N GLY A 15 -0.85 -12.06 49.99
CA GLY A 15 0.04 -12.99 49.30
C GLY A 15 1.50 -12.80 49.70
N ASN A 16 2.46 -12.91 48.78
CA ASN A 16 3.89 -12.90 49.13
C ASN A 16 4.71 -11.90 48.32
N ILE A 17 5.63 -11.20 48.99
CA ILE A 17 6.65 -10.34 48.39
C ILE A 17 6.05 -9.16 47.59
N ASN A 18 4.89 -8.67 47.99
CA ASN A 18 4.27 -7.50 47.34
C ASN A 18 4.77 -6.19 47.97
N THR A 19 5.00 -5.17 47.14
CA THR A 19 5.39 -3.82 47.58
C THR A 19 4.38 -2.78 47.10
N GLY A 20 3.82 -2.00 48.02
CA GLY A 20 2.89 -0.90 47.71
C GLY A 20 1.53 -1.08 48.37
N PHE A 21 0.44 -0.88 47.63
CA PHE A 21 -0.91 -0.78 48.20
C PHE A 21 -1.91 -1.73 47.53
N GLY A 22 -2.62 -2.52 48.33
CA GLY A 22 -3.76 -3.29 47.85
C GLY A 22 -3.44 -4.37 46.81
N ASN A 23 -2.18 -4.82 46.72
CA ASN A 23 -1.81 -5.87 45.77
C ASN A 23 -2.20 -7.25 46.29
N SER A 24 -2.56 -8.16 45.38
CA SER A 24 -2.88 -9.55 45.68
C SER A 24 -2.05 -10.53 44.85
N GLY A 25 -1.49 -11.55 45.48
CA GLY A 25 -0.69 -12.60 44.83
C GLY A 25 0.81 -12.48 45.10
N PHE A 26 1.66 -12.53 44.07
CA PHE A 26 3.10 -12.78 44.20
C PHE A 26 3.98 -11.75 43.47
N ILE A 27 4.92 -11.11 44.19
CA ILE A 27 5.92 -10.17 43.61
C ILE A 27 5.24 -9.05 42.79
N ASN A 28 4.22 -8.41 43.33
CA ASN A 28 3.63 -7.23 42.69
C ASN A 28 4.19 -5.94 43.29
N THR A 29 4.48 -4.95 42.45
CA THR A 29 4.96 -3.63 42.87
C THR A 29 4.00 -2.53 42.39
N GLY A 30 3.51 -1.69 43.29
CA GLY A 30 2.62 -0.57 42.97
C GLY A 30 1.25 -0.70 43.64
N PHE A 31 0.17 -0.51 42.89
CA PHE A 31 -1.17 -0.33 43.44
C PHE A 31 -2.18 -1.28 42.81
N GLY A 32 -2.89 -2.07 43.63
CA GLY A 32 -4.06 -2.83 43.19
C GLY A 32 -3.78 -3.88 42.14
N ASN A 33 -2.55 -4.39 42.04
CA ASN A 33 -2.24 -5.45 41.08
C ASN A 33 -2.68 -6.82 41.61
N ALA A 34 -3.07 -7.73 40.71
CA ALA A 34 -3.53 -9.08 41.04
C ALA A 34 -2.70 -10.14 40.31
N LEU A 35 -2.62 -11.34 40.90
CA LEU A 35 -1.81 -12.47 40.45
C LEU A 35 -0.31 -12.21 40.61
N SER A 36 0.53 -12.16 39.55
CA SER A 36 1.98 -12.27 39.77
C SER A 36 2.87 -11.38 38.92
N VAL A 37 3.96 -10.87 39.52
CA VAL A 37 5.07 -10.19 38.83
C VAL A 37 4.64 -8.90 38.13
N ASN A 38 3.57 -8.24 38.60
CA ASN A 38 3.10 -7.02 37.96
C ASN A 38 3.73 -5.77 38.59
N THR A 39 4.04 -4.77 37.76
CA THR A 39 4.54 -3.46 38.19
C THR A 39 3.64 -2.34 37.69
N GLY A 40 3.14 -1.49 38.58
CA GLY A 40 2.30 -0.33 38.23
C GLY A 40 0.94 -0.36 38.91
N PHE A 41 -0.13 -0.09 38.16
CA PHE A 41 -1.46 0.19 38.72
C PHE A 41 -2.53 -0.72 38.11
N GLY A 42 -3.25 -1.47 38.94
CA GLY A 42 -4.46 -2.17 38.54
C GLY A 42 -4.25 -3.24 37.47
N ASN A 43 -3.07 -3.84 37.38
CA ASN A 43 -2.82 -4.92 36.42
C ASN A 43 -3.33 -6.26 36.96
N SER A 44 -3.86 -7.09 36.09
CA SER A 44 -4.32 -8.45 36.40
C SER A 44 -3.70 -9.46 35.43
N GLY A 45 -3.19 -10.57 35.97
CA GLY A 45 -2.46 -11.59 35.22
C GLY A 45 -0.98 -11.62 35.59
N GLN A 46 -0.13 -12.00 34.66
CA GLN A 46 1.29 -12.24 34.93
C GLN A 46 2.20 -11.23 34.24
N ALA A 47 3.22 -10.73 34.95
CA ALA A 47 4.35 -10.01 34.37
C ALA A 47 3.98 -8.76 33.55
N ASN A 48 2.91 -8.05 33.94
CA ASN A 48 2.53 -6.80 33.27
C ASN A 48 3.24 -5.60 33.88
N THR A 49 3.57 -4.62 33.04
CA THR A 49 4.12 -3.32 33.47
C THR A 49 3.26 -2.18 32.96
N GLY A 50 2.80 -1.30 33.85
CA GLY A 50 2.04 -0.09 33.50
C GLY A 50 0.67 -0.04 34.18
N ILE A 51 -0.38 0.32 33.45
CA ILE A 51 -1.69 0.66 34.03
C ILE A 51 -2.80 -0.19 33.43
N GLY A 52 -3.58 -0.88 34.26
CA GLY A 52 -4.84 -1.48 33.87
C GLY A 52 -4.74 -2.58 32.81
N ASN A 53 -3.61 -3.28 32.71
CA ASN A 53 -3.47 -4.39 31.78
C ASN A 53 -4.17 -5.65 32.32
N ALA A 54 -4.77 -6.43 31.43
CA ALA A 54 -5.42 -7.70 31.72
C ALA A 54 -4.83 -8.81 30.84
N GLY A 55 -4.35 -9.89 31.45
CA GLY A 55 -3.63 -10.96 30.77
C GLY A 55 -2.14 -10.91 31.09
N ASP A 56 -1.26 -11.34 30.18
CA ASP A 56 0.11 -11.66 30.53
C ASP A 56 1.16 -10.91 29.69
N PHE A 57 2.28 -10.53 30.32
CA PHE A 57 3.45 -9.94 29.66
C PHE A 57 3.17 -8.65 28.88
N ASN A 58 2.15 -7.89 29.26
CA ASN A 58 1.83 -6.63 28.60
C ASN A 58 2.64 -5.46 29.19
N THR A 59 3.06 -4.54 28.33
CA THR A 59 3.75 -3.30 28.73
C THR A 59 2.98 -2.08 28.22
N GLY A 60 2.67 -1.14 29.11
CA GLY A 60 1.93 0.08 28.82
C GLY A 60 0.55 0.08 29.47
N ASN A 61 -0.48 0.56 28.77
CA ASN A 61 -1.76 0.90 29.40
C ASN A 61 -2.96 0.19 28.77
N PHE A 62 -3.83 -0.38 29.58
CA PHE A 62 -5.12 -0.91 29.17
C PHE A 62 -5.04 -1.94 28.04
N ASN A 63 -3.99 -2.75 28.03
CA ASN A 63 -3.88 -3.85 27.07
C ASN A 63 -4.57 -5.10 27.62
N GLY A 64 -5.26 -5.83 26.74
CA GLY A 64 -5.89 -7.12 27.00
C GLY A 64 -5.22 -8.25 26.21
N GLY A 65 -4.95 -9.38 26.84
CA GLY A 65 -4.34 -10.54 26.19
C GLY A 65 -2.86 -10.69 26.52
N ILE A 66 -2.02 -11.03 25.54
CA ILE A 66 -0.62 -11.43 25.80
C ILE A 66 0.42 -10.64 25.00
N ILE A 67 1.53 -10.25 25.65
CA ILE A 67 2.71 -9.70 24.98
C ILE A 67 2.37 -8.47 24.12
N ASN A 68 1.48 -7.61 24.60
CA ASN A 68 1.18 -6.34 23.92
C ASN A 68 2.03 -5.20 24.49
N THR A 69 2.52 -4.32 23.61
CA THR A 69 3.25 -3.11 23.99
C THR A 69 2.52 -1.86 23.50
N GLY A 70 2.34 -0.88 24.39
CA GLY A 70 1.68 0.39 24.08
C GLY A 70 0.34 0.51 24.79
N SER A 71 -0.74 0.91 24.10
CA SER A 71 -2.01 1.20 24.78
C SER A 71 -3.25 0.66 24.08
N PHE A 72 -4.23 0.19 24.85
CA PHE A 72 -5.55 -0.22 24.34
C PHE A 72 -5.49 -1.32 23.27
N ASN A 73 -4.47 -2.19 23.31
CA ASN A 73 -4.41 -3.33 22.41
C ASN A 73 -5.20 -4.51 22.98
N SER A 74 -5.79 -5.34 22.12
CA SER A 74 -6.46 -6.58 22.49
C SER A 74 -5.98 -7.73 21.61
N GLY A 75 -5.71 -8.89 22.21
CA GLY A 75 -5.16 -10.07 21.53
C GLY A 75 -3.69 -10.27 21.88
N ALA A 76 -2.87 -10.67 20.92
CA ALA A 76 -1.50 -11.08 21.17
C ALA A 76 -0.45 -10.32 20.35
N PHE A 77 0.73 -10.07 20.92
CA PHE A 77 1.91 -9.56 20.18
C PHE A 77 1.71 -8.23 19.45
N ASN A 78 0.77 -7.38 19.88
CA ASN A 78 0.57 -6.09 19.24
C ASN A 78 1.53 -5.04 19.78
N SER A 79 1.96 -4.12 18.92
CA SER A 79 2.77 -2.96 19.27
C SER A 79 2.11 -1.67 18.76
N GLY A 80 2.02 -0.65 19.62
CA GLY A 80 1.40 0.63 19.29
C GLY A 80 0.10 0.85 20.05
N SER A 81 -0.99 1.27 19.39
CA SER A 81 -2.24 1.52 20.11
C SER A 81 -3.52 1.17 19.37
N PHE A 82 -4.53 0.78 20.14
CA PHE A 82 -5.86 0.44 19.63
C PHE A 82 -5.86 -0.67 18.57
N ASN A 83 -4.92 -1.61 18.66
CA ASN A 83 -4.91 -2.77 17.77
C ASN A 83 -5.76 -3.91 18.35
N GLY A 84 -6.54 -4.57 17.50
CA GLY A 84 -7.30 -5.77 17.84
C GLY A 84 -6.88 -6.98 17.00
N GLY A 85 -6.77 -8.14 17.63
CA GLY A 85 -6.24 -9.35 16.99
C GLY A 85 -4.76 -9.52 17.31
N ASP A 86 -3.97 -10.06 16.38
CA ASP A 86 -2.61 -10.52 16.70
C ASP A 86 -1.52 -9.96 15.79
N ALA A 87 -0.34 -9.74 16.37
CA ALA A 87 0.89 -9.35 15.69
C ALA A 87 0.77 -8.04 14.86
N ASN A 88 -0.11 -7.12 15.24
CA ASN A 88 -0.24 -5.84 14.55
C ASN A 88 0.75 -4.80 15.10
N SER A 89 1.27 -3.93 14.23
CA SER A 89 2.15 -2.83 14.58
C SER A 89 1.60 -1.49 14.07
N GLY A 90 1.46 -0.52 14.97
CA GLY A 90 0.96 0.83 14.66
C GLY A 90 -0.37 1.13 15.35
N PHE A 91 -1.35 1.68 14.63
CA PHE A 91 -2.55 2.26 15.23
C PHE A 91 -3.85 1.75 14.61
N LEU A 92 -4.86 1.43 15.42
CA LEU A 92 -6.22 1.10 14.93
C LEU A 92 -6.26 -0.06 13.92
N ASN A 93 -5.33 -1.01 13.99
CA ASN A 93 -5.37 -2.17 13.11
C ASN A 93 -6.25 -3.27 13.71
N SER A 94 -6.96 -4.02 12.85
CA SER A 94 -7.77 -5.17 13.25
C SER A 94 -7.46 -6.38 12.39
N GLY A 95 -7.29 -7.55 13.02
CA GLY A 95 -6.96 -8.81 12.35
C GLY A 95 -5.52 -9.24 12.66
N LEU A 96 -4.81 -9.80 11.66
CA LEU A 96 -3.51 -10.43 11.87
C LEU A 96 -2.39 -9.75 11.07
N THR A 97 -1.26 -9.47 11.72
CA THR A 97 -0.01 -9.08 11.06
C THR A 97 -0.12 -7.83 10.19
N ASN A 98 -0.91 -6.84 10.62
CA ASN A 98 -0.99 -5.55 9.92
C ASN A 98 0.06 -4.57 10.45
N THR A 99 0.68 -3.80 9.56
CA THR A 99 1.61 -2.72 9.89
C THR A 99 1.10 -1.38 9.34
N GLY A 100 1.04 -0.36 10.19
CA GLY A 100 0.61 0.99 9.81
C GLY A 100 -0.64 1.41 10.57
N PHE A 101 -1.64 1.95 9.89
CA PHE A 101 -2.81 2.51 10.58
C PHE A 101 -4.16 2.21 9.94
N ALA A 102 -5.17 1.96 10.79
CA ALA A 102 -6.55 1.76 10.36
C ALA A 102 -6.72 0.65 9.29
N ASN A 103 -5.92 -0.42 9.38
CA ASN A 103 -6.07 -1.58 8.50
C ASN A 103 -7.04 -2.60 9.11
N SER A 104 -7.80 -3.28 8.27
CA SER A 104 -8.70 -4.37 8.64
C SER A 104 -8.48 -5.59 7.75
N GLY A 105 -8.46 -6.78 8.34
CA GLY A 105 -8.07 -8.02 7.67
C GLY A 105 -6.64 -8.41 8.01
N ASN A 106 -5.92 -9.07 7.10
CA ASN A 106 -4.64 -9.69 7.44
C ASN A 106 -3.49 -9.31 6.49
N ILE A 107 -2.28 -9.20 7.04
CA ILE A 107 -1.02 -9.03 6.29
C ILE A 107 -1.04 -7.74 5.45
N ASN A 108 -1.60 -6.65 6.00
CA ASN A 108 -1.63 -5.36 5.32
C ASN A 108 -0.48 -4.45 5.79
N THR A 109 0.11 -3.68 4.88
CA THR A 109 1.09 -2.63 5.19
C THR A 109 0.64 -1.28 4.62
N GLY A 110 0.46 -0.28 5.48
CA GLY A 110 0.08 1.08 5.07
C GLY A 110 -1.15 1.58 5.83
N GLY A 111 -2.10 2.20 5.13
CA GLY A 111 -3.19 2.93 5.76
C GLY A 111 -4.57 2.67 5.16
N PHE A 112 -5.60 2.50 5.99
CA PHE A 112 -6.98 2.37 5.52
C PHE A 112 -7.21 1.21 4.54
N ASN A 113 -6.49 0.09 4.70
CA ASN A 113 -6.72 -1.09 3.89
C ASN A 113 -7.81 -1.98 4.51
N ALA A 114 -8.67 -2.54 3.68
CA ALA A 114 -9.60 -3.61 4.01
C ALA A 114 -9.30 -4.84 3.14
N GLY A 115 -9.48 -6.03 3.70
CA GLY A 115 -9.10 -7.29 3.06
C GLY A 115 -7.69 -7.73 3.46
N ASN A 116 -7.08 -8.58 2.64
CA ASN A 116 -5.83 -9.24 2.95
C ASN A 116 -4.72 -8.91 1.94
N LEU A 117 -3.46 -8.99 2.39
CA LEU A 117 -2.26 -8.87 1.55
C LEU A 117 -2.15 -7.53 0.80
N ASN A 118 -2.61 -6.44 1.40
CA ASN A 118 -2.54 -5.12 0.77
C ASN A 118 -1.30 -4.34 1.21
N THR A 119 -0.62 -3.71 0.26
CA THR A 119 0.37 -2.66 0.55
C THR A 119 -0.12 -1.31 -0.01
N GLY A 120 0.16 -0.22 0.72
CA GLY A 120 -0.28 1.12 0.34
C GLY A 120 -1.54 1.58 1.10
N PHE A 121 -2.40 2.34 0.41
CA PHE A 121 -3.49 3.07 1.02
C PHE A 121 -4.83 2.88 0.30
N GLY A 122 -5.88 2.66 1.09
CA GLY A 122 -7.26 2.67 0.62
C GLY A 122 -7.64 1.46 -0.25
N ASN A 123 -6.92 0.34 -0.13
CA ASN A 123 -7.32 -0.90 -0.79
C ASN A 123 -8.58 -1.46 -0.09
N THR A 124 -9.60 -1.86 -0.84
CA THR A 124 -10.89 -2.33 -0.28
C THR A 124 -11.17 -3.81 -0.50
N THR A 125 -10.28 -4.49 -1.22
CA THR A 125 -10.38 -5.92 -1.55
C THR A 125 -9.06 -6.61 -1.23
N ASP A 126 -9.04 -7.94 -1.30
CA ASP A 126 -7.78 -8.69 -1.18
C ASP A 126 -6.80 -8.30 -2.31
N GLY A 127 -5.55 -8.11 -1.93
CA GLY A 127 -4.47 -7.79 -2.85
C GLY A 127 -4.11 -9.00 -3.71
N LEU A 128 -4.16 -8.82 -5.04
CA LEU A 128 -3.64 -9.81 -6.00
C LEU A 128 -2.11 -9.72 -6.19
N GLY A 129 -1.42 -8.91 -5.38
CA GLY A 129 0.02 -8.68 -5.40
C GLY A 129 0.42 -7.33 -4.82
N GLU A 130 1.70 -7.01 -4.89
CA GLU A 130 2.33 -5.84 -4.25
C GLU A 130 1.90 -4.52 -4.91
N ASN A 131 0.84 -3.89 -4.43
CA ASN A 131 0.54 -2.49 -4.77
C ASN A 131 1.20 -1.54 -3.77
N SER A 132 1.51 -0.30 -4.18
CA SER A 132 2.03 0.74 -3.29
C SER A 132 1.48 2.11 -3.69
N GLY A 133 1.34 3.04 -2.75
CA GLY A 133 0.66 4.32 -2.98
C GLY A 133 -0.84 4.23 -2.72
N PHE A 134 -1.66 4.95 -3.49
CA PHE A 134 -3.08 5.19 -3.19
C PHE A 134 -4.01 4.71 -4.31
N GLY A 135 -5.05 3.96 -3.94
CA GLY A 135 -6.18 3.67 -4.84
C GLY A 135 -5.85 2.84 -6.08
N ASN A 136 -4.77 2.04 -6.05
CA ASN A 136 -4.42 1.18 -7.17
C ASN A 136 -5.27 -0.10 -7.19
N ALA A 137 -5.69 -0.53 -8.38
CA ALA A 137 -6.44 -1.76 -8.61
C ALA A 137 -5.61 -2.76 -9.45
N GLY A 138 -5.61 -4.03 -9.06
CA GLY A 138 -4.79 -5.08 -9.70
C GLY A 138 -3.53 -5.42 -8.89
N SER A 139 -2.38 -5.63 -9.54
CA SER A 139 -1.16 -6.10 -8.86
C SER A 139 0.13 -5.44 -9.36
N GLY A 140 1.10 -5.21 -8.47
CA GLY A 140 2.39 -4.65 -8.87
C GLY A 140 2.35 -3.16 -9.25
N ASN A 141 1.30 -2.44 -8.83
CA ASN A 141 1.12 -1.03 -9.20
C ASN A 141 1.71 -0.09 -8.15
N SER A 142 2.41 0.96 -8.55
CA SER A 142 2.94 2.01 -7.68
C SER A 142 2.45 3.40 -8.06
N GLY A 143 2.09 4.21 -7.06
CA GLY A 143 1.63 5.59 -7.25
C GLY A 143 0.12 5.74 -7.02
N PHE A 144 -0.60 6.42 -7.91
CA PHE A 144 -1.96 6.89 -7.66
C PHE A 144 -2.96 6.41 -8.71
N ASN A 145 -4.01 5.68 -8.28
CA ASN A 145 -5.14 5.30 -9.11
C ASN A 145 -4.76 4.58 -10.42
N ASN A 146 -3.76 3.70 -10.38
CA ASN A 146 -3.44 2.84 -11.51
C ASN A 146 -4.30 1.57 -11.49
N SER A 147 -4.70 1.07 -12.66
CA SER A 147 -5.48 -0.15 -12.83
C SER A 147 -4.77 -1.15 -13.75
N GLY A 148 -4.64 -2.41 -13.31
CA GLY A 148 -4.02 -3.49 -14.08
C GLY A 148 -2.75 -4.02 -13.42
N ARG A 149 -1.70 -4.32 -14.19
CA ARG A 149 -0.49 -4.98 -13.66
C ARG A 149 0.82 -4.27 -14.00
N GLY A 150 1.59 -3.96 -12.97
CA GLY A 150 2.98 -3.48 -13.08
C GLY A 150 3.10 -1.98 -13.39
N ASN A 151 2.05 -1.19 -13.14
CA ASN A 151 2.01 0.21 -13.54
C ASN A 151 2.71 1.10 -12.51
N SER A 152 3.30 2.22 -12.94
CA SER A 152 3.94 3.21 -12.09
C SER A 152 3.53 4.63 -12.47
N GLY A 153 3.34 5.50 -11.49
CA GLY A 153 2.89 6.88 -11.72
C GLY A 153 1.41 7.03 -11.39
N ALA A 154 0.61 7.64 -12.26
CA ALA A 154 -0.78 7.94 -11.94
C ALA A 154 -1.77 7.70 -13.09
N GLN A 155 -2.96 7.22 -12.74
CA GLN A 155 -4.10 7.05 -13.66
C GLN A 155 -3.79 6.15 -14.87
N ASN A 156 -2.82 5.25 -14.77
CA ASN A 156 -2.48 4.34 -15.86
C ASN A 156 -3.41 3.13 -15.86
N VAL A 157 -3.87 2.70 -17.04
CA VAL A 157 -4.75 1.55 -17.21
C VAL A 157 -4.10 0.54 -18.16
N GLY A 158 -3.82 -0.66 -17.67
CA GLY A 158 -3.30 -1.73 -18.51
C GLY A 158 -2.26 -2.60 -17.82
N ASN A 159 -1.58 -3.42 -18.62
CA ASN A 159 -0.69 -4.47 -18.13
C ASN A 159 0.71 -4.32 -18.73
N LEU A 160 1.66 -5.14 -18.26
CA LEU A 160 3.01 -5.22 -18.83
C LEU A 160 3.77 -3.89 -18.74
N GLN A 161 3.81 -3.32 -17.52
CA GLN A 161 4.66 -2.18 -17.16
C GLN A 161 4.33 -0.89 -17.89
N ILE A 162 3.40 -0.11 -17.34
CA ILE A 162 3.13 1.26 -17.79
C ILE A 162 3.81 2.24 -16.83
N SER A 163 4.35 3.36 -17.34
CA SER A 163 4.87 4.43 -16.49
C SER A 163 4.40 5.82 -16.91
N GLY A 164 4.24 6.72 -15.94
CA GLY A 164 3.88 8.12 -16.18
C GLY A 164 2.43 8.41 -15.82
N PHE A 165 1.73 9.18 -16.65
CA PHE A 165 0.40 9.72 -16.33
C PHE A 165 -0.64 9.40 -17.40
N ALA A 166 -1.78 8.86 -16.98
CA ALA A 166 -2.97 8.65 -17.81
C ALA A 166 -2.73 7.81 -19.07
N ASN A 167 -1.76 6.88 -19.06
CA ASN A 167 -1.52 6.01 -20.21
C ASN A 167 -2.45 4.80 -20.19
N SER A 168 -2.80 4.30 -21.38
CA SER A 168 -3.65 3.12 -21.56
C SER A 168 -3.02 2.14 -22.55
N GLY A 169 -2.85 0.86 -22.18
CA GLY A 169 -2.37 -0.16 -23.12
C GLY A 169 -1.42 -1.19 -22.50
N GLN A 170 -0.33 -1.50 -23.20
CA GLN A 170 0.72 -2.39 -22.71
C GLN A 170 2.11 -1.81 -22.96
N SER A 171 3.00 -1.82 -21.96
CA SER A 171 4.36 -1.29 -22.12
C SER A 171 4.39 0.16 -22.63
N VAL A 172 3.66 1.04 -21.95
CA VAL A 172 3.48 2.45 -22.34
C VAL A 172 4.19 3.38 -21.37
N THR A 173 4.86 4.41 -21.87
CA THR A 173 5.57 5.38 -21.02
C THR A 173 5.24 6.82 -21.43
N GLY A 174 5.13 7.71 -20.45
CA GLY A 174 4.95 9.16 -20.68
C GLY A 174 3.58 9.68 -20.27
N TYR A 175 2.93 10.49 -21.11
CA TYR A 175 1.68 11.17 -20.77
C TYR A 175 0.57 10.89 -21.79
N ASN A 176 -0.56 10.39 -21.32
CA ASN A 176 -1.80 10.25 -22.10
C ASN A 176 -1.61 9.51 -23.43
N ASN A 177 -0.75 8.50 -23.44
CA ASN A 177 -0.56 7.65 -24.59
C ASN A 177 -1.55 6.48 -24.54
N SER A 178 -2.02 6.06 -25.70
CA SER A 178 -2.89 4.90 -25.86
C SER A 178 -2.28 3.95 -26.89
N VAL A 179 -2.38 2.63 -26.63
CA VAL A 179 -1.87 1.48 -27.42
C VAL A 179 -0.56 0.90 -26.88
N SER A 180 -0.26 -0.34 -27.28
CA SER A 180 0.93 -1.07 -26.87
C SER A 180 2.23 -0.44 -27.37
N VAL A 181 3.30 -0.56 -26.57
CA VAL A 181 4.70 -0.19 -26.90
C VAL A 181 4.82 1.26 -27.37
N THR A 182 4.49 2.20 -26.49
CA THR A 182 4.45 3.62 -26.84
C THR A 182 5.24 4.46 -25.83
N SER A 183 5.90 5.52 -26.32
CA SER A 183 6.62 6.50 -25.49
C SER A 183 6.29 7.93 -25.90
N GLY A 184 6.24 8.86 -24.95
CA GLY A 184 6.11 10.29 -25.22
C GLY A 184 4.79 10.89 -24.75
N PHE A 185 4.14 11.72 -25.57
CA PHE A 185 2.98 12.52 -25.15
C PHE A 185 1.84 12.41 -26.16
N GLY A 186 0.68 11.94 -25.71
CA GLY A 186 -0.56 12.01 -26.47
C GLY A 186 -0.60 11.15 -27.73
N ASN A 187 0.25 10.14 -27.85
CA ASN A 187 0.25 9.25 -29.01
C ASN A 187 -0.93 8.27 -28.93
N LYS A 188 -1.60 8.00 -30.06
CA LYS A 188 -2.79 7.15 -30.13
C LYS A 188 -2.64 6.12 -31.24
N GLY A 189 -2.51 4.85 -30.88
CA GLY A 189 -2.45 3.82 -31.91
C GLY A 189 -3.82 3.55 -32.49
N THR A 190 -3.88 3.19 -33.77
CA THR A 190 -5.09 2.70 -34.43
C THR A 190 -4.81 1.31 -35.00
N GLY A 191 -5.70 0.34 -34.76
CA GLY A 191 -5.57 -1.04 -35.25
C GLY A 191 -5.45 -2.12 -34.16
N LEU A 192 -5.45 -3.39 -34.60
CA LEU A 192 -5.42 -4.60 -33.76
C LEU A 192 -4.00 -5.05 -33.37
N PHE A 193 -2.96 -4.45 -33.95
CA PHE A 193 -1.57 -4.89 -33.79
C PHE A 193 -0.74 -3.91 -32.96
N SER A 194 0.22 -4.45 -32.20
CA SER A 194 1.14 -3.68 -31.36
C SER A 194 2.23 -3.01 -32.20
N GLY A 195 2.03 -1.74 -32.59
CA GLY A 195 3.06 -0.93 -33.25
C GLY A 195 3.87 -0.11 -32.24
N PHE A 196 5.18 0.04 -32.47
CA PHE A 196 6.02 0.96 -31.69
C PHE A 196 5.65 2.42 -32.03
N MET A 197 5.35 3.24 -31.03
CA MET A 197 5.17 4.69 -31.25
C MET A 197 6.05 5.53 -30.33
N SER A 198 6.57 6.64 -30.85
CA SER A 198 7.34 7.59 -30.05
C SER A 198 7.10 9.05 -30.44
N GLY A 199 7.21 9.96 -29.47
CA GLY A 199 7.15 11.40 -29.71
C GLY A 199 5.86 12.04 -29.25
N PHE A 200 5.30 12.97 -30.02
CA PHE A 200 4.21 13.85 -29.59
C PHE A 200 3.02 13.79 -30.56
N GLY A 201 1.85 13.39 -30.05
CA GLY A 201 0.58 13.54 -30.76
C GLY A 201 0.47 12.72 -32.05
N ASN A 202 1.24 11.64 -32.19
CA ASN A 202 1.16 10.77 -33.36
C ASN A 202 -0.08 9.88 -33.27
N THR A 203 -0.75 9.63 -34.41
CA THR A 203 -1.93 8.76 -34.49
C THR A 203 -1.78 7.77 -35.65
N GLY A 204 -1.71 6.47 -35.36
CA GLY A 204 -1.65 5.42 -36.40
C GLY A 204 -0.87 4.17 -35.98
N PHE A 205 -0.05 3.62 -36.87
CA PHE A 205 0.78 2.44 -36.63
C PHE A 205 2.26 2.76 -36.89
N LEU A 206 3.18 2.24 -36.08
CA LEU A 206 4.64 2.42 -36.23
C LEU A 206 5.10 3.88 -36.49
N GLN A 207 4.74 4.82 -35.60
CA GLN A 207 5.02 6.24 -35.82
C GLN A 207 6.10 6.82 -34.91
N SER A 208 6.88 7.76 -35.44
CA SER A 208 7.82 8.54 -34.64
C SER A 208 7.81 10.03 -35.01
N GLY A 209 8.00 10.91 -34.02
CA GLY A 209 8.13 12.35 -34.26
C GLY A 209 6.92 13.13 -33.73
N PHE A 210 6.41 14.08 -34.52
CA PHE A 210 5.44 15.07 -34.05
C PHE A 210 4.23 15.15 -34.98
N GLY A 211 3.05 14.83 -34.45
CA GLY A 211 1.78 15.09 -35.09
C GLY A 211 1.56 14.34 -36.40
N ASN A 212 2.19 13.18 -36.60
CA ASN A 212 1.90 12.34 -37.75
C ASN A 212 0.51 11.69 -37.58
N LEU A 213 -0.23 11.55 -38.68
CA LEU A 213 -1.61 11.07 -38.67
C LEU A 213 -1.84 10.07 -39.81
N GLU A 214 -1.93 8.80 -39.50
CA GLU A 214 -2.36 7.77 -40.45
C GLU A 214 -3.76 7.30 -40.06
N ALA A 215 -4.77 7.72 -40.82
CA ALA A 215 -6.17 7.41 -40.52
C ALA A 215 -6.56 5.95 -40.81
N ASN A 216 -5.82 5.26 -41.70
CA ASN A 216 -6.12 3.89 -42.12
C ASN A 216 -4.84 3.05 -42.21
N PRO A 217 -4.12 2.83 -41.10
CA PRO A 217 -2.86 2.11 -41.13
C PRO A 217 -3.07 0.64 -41.48
N ASP A 218 -2.07 0.09 -42.16
CA ASP A 218 -1.85 -1.33 -42.31
C ASP A 218 -0.56 -1.72 -41.58
N ASN A 219 -0.26 -3.02 -41.57
CA ASN A 219 0.88 -3.58 -40.84
C ASN A 219 2.26 -3.12 -41.35
N ASN A 220 2.30 -2.29 -42.40
CA ASN A 220 3.54 -1.76 -42.98
C ASN A 220 3.53 -0.22 -43.03
N SER A 221 2.56 0.45 -42.41
CA SER A 221 2.49 1.90 -42.34
C SER A 221 3.47 2.35 -41.25
N ALA A 222 4.62 2.90 -41.62
CA ALA A 222 5.62 3.40 -40.69
C ALA A 222 6.01 4.83 -41.07
N THR A 223 5.59 5.81 -40.28
CA THR A 223 5.76 7.22 -40.61
C THR A 223 6.63 7.94 -39.58
N SER A 224 7.53 8.79 -40.06
CA SER A 224 8.49 9.52 -39.22
C SER A 224 8.59 11.00 -39.56
N GLY A 225 8.85 11.84 -38.56
CA GLY A 225 9.09 13.26 -38.73
C GLY A 225 7.92 14.12 -38.27
N PHE A 226 7.52 15.12 -39.06
CA PHE A 226 6.63 16.20 -38.60
C PHE A 226 5.39 16.36 -39.48
N GLY A 227 4.21 16.08 -38.92
CA GLY A 227 2.93 16.43 -39.54
C GLY A 227 2.65 15.72 -40.86
N ASN A 228 3.16 14.51 -41.05
CA ASN A 228 2.83 13.69 -42.22
C ASN A 228 1.47 13.02 -42.04
N SER A 229 0.72 12.87 -43.13
CA SER A 229 -0.58 12.21 -43.12
C SER A 229 -0.70 11.00 -44.06
N GLY A 230 0.31 10.76 -44.89
CA GLY A 230 0.41 9.57 -45.74
C GLY A 230 1.01 8.39 -44.97
N LYS A 231 1.02 7.23 -45.63
CA LYS A 231 1.66 6.00 -45.14
C LYS A 231 3.10 5.92 -45.60
N GLN A 232 3.96 5.36 -44.75
CA GLN A 232 5.38 5.13 -45.08
C GLN A 232 6.14 6.41 -45.42
N ASP A 233 5.76 7.51 -44.75
CA ASP A 233 6.34 8.81 -45.01
C ASP A 233 7.51 9.13 -44.09
N SER A 234 8.47 9.91 -44.60
CA SER A 234 9.54 10.51 -43.80
C SER A 234 9.76 11.97 -44.15
N GLY A 235 10.13 12.77 -43.16
CA GLY A 235 10.37 14.21 -43.33
C GLY A 235 9.22 15.04 -42.75
N GLY A 236 8.59 15.91 -43.53
CA GLY A 236 7.53 16.75 -42.98
C GLY A 236 6.48 17.25 -43.95
N PHE A 237 5.23 17.29 -43.45
CA PHE A 237 4.07 17.79 -44.17
C PHE A 237 3.81 17.08 -45.50
N ASN A 238 4.10 15.78 -45.58
CA ASN A 238 3.71 14.93 -46.69
C ASN A 238 2.26 14.47 -46.52
N SER A 239 1.46 14.52 -47.59
CA SER A 239 0.06 14.08 -47.58
C SER A 239 -0.28 12.99 -48.61
N ILE A 240 0.76 12.38 -49.20
CA ILE A 240 0.67 11.22 -50.09
C ILE A 240 1.56 10.11 -49.54
N ASP A 241 1.32 8.87 -49.94
CA ASP A 241 2.04 7.71 -49.42
C ASP A 241 3.43 7.53 -50.07
N PHE A 242 4.33 6.86 -49.36
CA PHE A 242 5.63 6.37 -49.82
C PHE A 242 6.63 7.46 -50.22
N VAL A 243 6.61 8.59 -49.51
CA VAL A 243 7.50 9.71 -49.84
C VAL A 243 8.46 10.08 -48.71
N SER A 244 9.62 10.57 -49.12
CA SER A 244 10.61 11.15 -48.23
C SER A 244 10.87 12.60 -48.61
N GLY A 245 10.90 13.51 -47.63
CA GLY A 245 11.21 14.92 -47.83
C GLY A 245 10.11 15.82 -47.30
N PHE A 246 9.85 16.94 -47.99
CA PHE A 246 8.94 17.96 -47.49
C PHE A 246 7.87 18.32 -48.51
N PHE A 247 6.65 18.53 -48.01
CA PHE A 247 5.54 19.15 -48.75
C PHE A 247 5.07 18.39 -50.00
N HIS A 248 5.19 17.06 -50.02
CA HIS A 248 4.57 16.25 -51.07
C HIS A 248 3.05 16.21 -50.87
N ARG A 249 2.28 16.50 -51.93
CA ARG A 249 0.82 16.60 -51.88
C ARG A 249 0.17 15.90 -53.07
#